data_AF-A0A1F6F425-F1
#
_entry.id   AF-A0A1F6F425-F1
#
_cell.length_a   1.000
_cell.length_b   1.000
_cell.length_c   1.000
_cell.angle_alpha   90.00
_cell.angle_beta   90.00
_cell.angle_gamma   90.00
#
_symmetry.space_group_name_H-M   'P 1'
#
loop_
_entity.id
_entity.type
_entity.pdbx_description
1 polymer ?
#
loop_
_entity_poly.entity_id
_entity_poly.type
_entity_poly.pdbx_seq_one_letter_code
_entity_poly.pdbx_strand_id
1 'polypeptide(L)'
;MTNLERLSKINQAERAAQKSALDSLTRNVRENAKISDELDLNTKGAVLEALNVSIDDFVSDIFDRSSYYEGMTLGQQVRNFLVRRIEDYVLKETEDKDQKEALFRFMRDIATVG
;
A
#
# COMPACT_ATOMS: atom_id res chain seq x y z
N MET A 1 -8.45 -18.92 -30.78
CA MET A 1 -7.95 -18.15 -29.62
C MET A 1 -6.49 -17.85 -29.86
N THR A 2 -6.16 -16.58 -30.08
CA THR A 2 -4.80 -16.13 -30.45
C THR A 2 -3.90 -15.98 -29.21
N ASN A 3 -2.58 -15.96 -29.40
CA ASN A 3 -1.63 -15.67 -28.32
C ASN A 3 -1.84 -14.29 -27.68
N LEU A 4 -2.33 -13.31 -28.45
CA LEU A 4 -2.73 -11.98 -27.98
C LEU A 4 -3.96 -12.02 -27.05
N GLU A 5 -4.98 -12.82 -27.37
CA GLU A 5 -6.14 -13.02 -26.49
C GLU A 5 -5.79 -13.77 -25.21
N ARG A 6 -4.85 -14.72 -25.28
CA ARG A 6 -4.31 -15.40 -24.09
C ARG A 6 -3.51 -14.45 -23.20
N LEU A 7 -2.59 -13.67 -23.77
CA LEU A 7 -1.80 -12.66 -23.04
C LEU A 7 -2.71 -11.58 -22.43
N SER A 8 -3.74 -11.14 -23.15
CA SER A 8 -4.74 -10.19 -22.65
C SER A 8 -5.52 -10.74 -21.44
N LYS A 9 -5.93 -12.01 -21.47
CA LYS A 9 -6.66 -12.64 -20.36
C LYS A 9 -5.78 -12.94 -19.15
N ILE A 10 -4.53 -13.34 -19.38
CA ILE A 10 -3.52 -13.52 -18.33
C ILE A 10 -3.29 -12.18 -17.60
N ASN A 11 -3.14 -11.09 -18.36
CA ASN A 11 -2.98 -9.73 -17.83
C ASN A 11 -4.24 -9.25 -17.05
N GLN A 12 -5.45 -9.68 -17.43
CA GLN A 12 -6.67 -9.38 -16.66
C GLN A 12 -6.77 -10.17 -15.34
N ALA A 13 -6.42 -11.45 -15.35
CA ALA A 13 -6.42 -12.28 -14.14
C ALA A 13 -5.37 -11.79 -13.13
N GLU A 14 -4.18 -11.42 -13.61
CA GLU A 14 -3.12 -10.83 -12.78
C GLU A 14 -3.55 -9.48 -12.19
N ARG A 15 -4.14 -8.59 -12.99
CA ARG A 15 -4.69 -7.33 -12.50
C ARG A 15 -5.80 -7.54 -11.45
N ALA A 16 -6.67 -8.53 -11.65
CA ALA A 16 -7.71 -8.86 -10.69
C ALA A 16 -7.13 -9.39 -9.36
N ALA A 17 -6.10 -10.23 -9.44
CA ALA A 17 -5.39 -10.70 -8.25
C ALA A 17 -4.68 -9.55 -7.51
N GLN A 18 -4.00 -8.66 -8.25
CA GLN A 18 -3.36 -7.45 -7.70
C GLN A 18 -4.36 -6.55 -6.99
N LYS A 19 -5.50 -6.26 -7.63
CA LYS A 19 -6.58 -5.45 -7.04
C LYS A 19 -7.13 -6.09 -5.77
N SER A 20 -7.42 -7.40 -5.80
CA SER A 20 -7.94 -8.12 -4.63
C SER A 20 -6.96 -8.10 -3.45
N ALA A 21 -5.67 -8.32 -3.71
CA ALA A 21 -4.63 -8.27 -2.68
C ALA A 21 -4.50 -6.85 -2.09
N LEU A 22 -4.53 -5.83 -2.95
CA LEU A 22 -4.49 -4.43 -2.53
C LEU A 22 -5.72 -4.04 -1.71
N ASP A 23 -6.92 -4.42 -2.14
CA ASP A 23 -8.17 -4.14 -1.41
C ASP A 23 -8.15 -4.78 -0.02
N SER A 24 -7.70 -6.04 0.07
CA SER A 24 -7.60 -6.75 1.34
C SER A 24 -6.62 -6.09 2.30
N LEU A 25 -5.41 -5.75 1.83
CA LEU A 25 -4.39 -5.13 2.67
C LEU A 25 -4.76 -3.70 3.03
N THR A 26 -5.28 -2.92 2.10
CA THR A 26 -5.75 -1.54 2.34
C THR A 26 -6.87 -1.52 3.38
N ARG A 27 -7.79 -2.51 3.36
CA ARG A 27 -8.81 -2.65 4.40
C ARG A 27 -8.19 -2.90 5.77
N ASN A 28 -7.23 -3.82 5.87
CA ASN A 28 -6.55 -4.10 7.13
C ASN A 28 -5.81 -2.87 7.67
N VAL A 29 -5.05 -2.17 6.82
CA VAL A 29 -4.35 -0.94 7.21
C VAL A 29 -5.33 0.15 7.64
N ARG A 30 -6.46 0.29 6.94
CA ARG A 30 -7.52 1.25 7.30
C ARG A 30 -8.12 0.97 8.67
N GLU A 31 -8.42 -0.29 8.97
CA GLU A 31 -8.96 -0.66 10.29
C GLU A 31 -7.91 -0.44 11.39
N ASN A 32 -6.66 -0.85 11.17
CA ASN A 32 -5.57 -0.61 12.11
C ASN A 32 -5.34 0.89 12.37
N ALA A 33 -5.39 1.73 11.33
CA ALA A 33 -5.24 3.18 11.47
C ALA A 33 -6.36 3.78 12.33
N LYS A 34 -7.61 3.34 12.14
CA LYS A 34 -8.77 3.85 12.91
C LYS A 34 -8.64 3.54 14.40
N ILE A 35 -8.24 2.32 14.73
CA ILE A 35 -8.18 1.82 16.12
C ILE A 35 -6.85 2.10 16.81
N SER A 36 -5.84 2.62 16.11
CA SER A 36 -4.53 2.92 16.70
C SER A 36 -4.66 3.99 17.78
N ASP A 37 -4.27 3.72 19.02
CA ASP A 37 -4.24 4.74 20.09
C ASP A 37 -2.98 5.61 20.03
N GLU A 38 -1.99 5.25 19.21
CA GLU A 38 -0.71 5.97 19.08
C GLU A 38 -0.76 7.11 18.07
N LEU A 39 -1.61 7.01 17.05
CA LEU A 39 -1.77 8.04 16.01
C LEU A 39 -2.81 9.06 16.44
N ASP A 40 -2.47 10.35 16.34
CA ASP A 40 -3.45 11.41 16.54
C ASP A 40 -4.47 11.49 15.39
N LEU A 41 -5.53 12.28 15.57
CA LEU A 41 -6.61 12.39 14.58
C LEU A 41 -6.13 12.91 13.22
N ASN A 42 -5.15 13.81 13.19
CA ASN A 42 -4.63 14.39 11.96
C ASN A 42 -3.81 13.36 11.17
N THR A 43 -2.92 12.65 11.86
CA THR A 43 -2.07 11.60 11.31
C THR A 43 -2.91 10.42 10.82
N LYS A 44 -3.95 10.04 11.59
CA LYS A 44 -4.96 9.06 11.11
C LYS A 44 -5.65 9.52 9.83
N GLY A 45 -6.08 10.78 9.77
CA GLY A 45 -6.71 11.37 8.59
C GLY A 45 -5.80 11.26 7.36
N ALA A 46 -4.56 11.68 7.49
CA ALA A 46 -3.56 11.65 6.42
C ALA A 46 -3.24 10.21 5.96
N VAL A 47 -3.12 9.25 6.89
CA VAL A 47 -2.96 7.83 6.53
C VAL A 47 -4.16 7.33 5.72
N LEU A 48 -5.38 7.62 6.17
CA LEU A 48 -6.61 7.19 5.47
C LEU A 48 -6.74 7.83 4.09
N GLU A 49 -6.32 9.08 3.94
CA GLU A 49 -6.25 9.75 2.66
C GLU A 49 -5.22 9.10 1.73
N ALA A 50 -4.00 8.85 2.20
CA ALA A 50 -2.97 8.15 1.44
C ALA A 50 -3.44 6.76 0.94
N LEU A 51 -4.28 6.07 1.71
CA LEU A 51 -4.88 4.79 1.34
C LEU A 51 -6.01 4.91 0.29
N ASN A 52 -6.71 6.04 0.20
CA ASN A 52 -7.83 6.21 -0.74
C ASN A 52 -7.40 6.36 -2.21
N VAL A 53 -6.13 6.70 -2.47
CA VAL A 53 -5.64 7.05 -3.81
C VAL A 53 -4.89 5.87 -4.50
N SER A 54 -5.07 4.63 -4.04
CA SER A 54 -4.00 3.63 -4.13
C SER A 54 -4.07 2.59 -5.27
N ILE A 55 -5.24 2.31 -5.87
CA ILE A 55 -5.35 1.16 -6.80
C ILE A 55 -4.69 1.40 -8.16
N ASP A 56 -5.05 2.47 -8.85
CA ASP A 56 -4.47 2.77 -10.17
C ASP A 56 -3.00 3.19 -10.06
N ASP A 57 -2.64 3.81 -8.93
CA ASP A 57 -1.26 4.17 -8.58
C ASP A 57 -0.40 2.93 -8.31
N PHE A 58 -0.93 1.89 -7.66
CA PHE A 58 -0.18 0.65 -7.40
C PHE A 58 0.18 -0.09 -8.68
N VAL A 59 -0.78 -0.22 -9.59
CA VAL A 59 -0.54 -0.90 -10.87
C VAL A 59 0.52 -0.13 -11.66
N SER A 60 0.44 1.20 -11.70
CA SER A 60 1.43 2.04 -12.36
C SER A 60 2.81 1.92 -11.70
N ASP A 61 2.87 1.94 -10.37
CA ASP A 61 4.13 1.85 -9.61
C ASP A 61 4.84 0.51 -9.81
N ILE A 62 4.09 -0.60 -9.93
CA ILE A 62 4.68 -1.92 -10.25
C ILE A 62 5.40 -1.88 -11.61
N PHE A 63 4.82 -1.22 -12.61
CA PHE A 63 5.43 -1.11 -13.93
C PHE A 63 6.66 -0.21 -13.89
N ASP A 64 6.52 0.99 -13.32
CA ASP A 64 7.58 2.00 -13.26
C ASP A 64 8.78 1.54 -12.42
N ARG A 65 8.54 0.71 -11.40
CA ARG A 65 9.56 0.20 -10.48
C ARG A 65 9.65 -1.32 -10.49
N SER A 66 9.48 -1.93 -11.65
CA SER A 66 9.51 -3.39 -11.80
C SER A 66 10.75 -4.06 -11.19
N SER A 67 11.93 -3.45 -11.31
CA SER A 67 13.18 -3.93 -10.71
C SER A 67 13.20 -3.88 -9.18
N TYR A 68 12.50 -2.93 -8.56
CA TYR A 68 12.37 -2.85 -7.11
C TYR A 68 11.52 -4.00 -6.55
N TYR A 69 10.53 -4.44 -7.33
CA TYR A 69 9.59 -5.49 -6.94
C TYR A 69 10.02 -6.90 -7.40
N GLU A 70 11.18 -7.01 -8.05
CA GLU A 70 11.69 -8.27 -8.58
C GLU A 70 11.90 -9.29 -7.45
N GLY A 71 11.41 -10.51 -7.66
CA GLY A 71 11.48 -11.59 -6.66
C GLY A 71 10.54 -11.44 -5.46
N MET A 72 9.77 -10.35 -5.37
CA MET A 72 8.79 -10.17 -4.30
C MET A 72 7.46 -10.85 -4.63
N THR A 73 6.83 -11.45 -3.63
CA THR A 73 5.42 -11.90 -3.72
C THR A 73 4.48 -10.70 -3.83
N LEU A 74 3.31 -10.89 -4.43
CA LEU A 74 2.30 -9.83 -4.57
C LEU A 74 1.96 -9.15 -3.22
N GLY A 75 1.86 -9.93 -2.14
CA GLY A 75 1.61 -9.37 -0.80
C GLY A 75 2.76 -8.47 -0.31
N GLN A 76 4.01 -8.81 -0.60
CA GLN A 76 5.16 -7.95 -0.29
C GLN A 76 5.18 -6.69 -1.16
N GLN A 77 4.84 -6.80 -2.45
CA GLN A 77 4.75 -5.66 -3.35
C GLN A 77 3.71 -4.65 -2.86
N VAL A 78 2.51 -5.13 -2.52
CA VAL A 78 1.43 -4.29 -1.96
C VAL A 78 1.86 -3.66 -0.63
N ARG A 79 2.42 -4.41 0.32
CA ARG A 79 2.87 -3.86 1.61
C ARG A 79 3.91 -2.76 1.43
N ASN A 80 4.93 -3.01 0.61
CA ASN A 80 5.99 -2.05 0.34
C ASN A 80 5.43 -0.79 -0.35
N PHE A 81 4.50 -0.96 -1.30
CA PHE A 81 3.81 0.16 -1.92
C PHE A 81 3.05 1.01 -0.90
N LEU A 82 2.26 0.37 -0.03
CA LEU A 82 1.47 1.08 0.99
C LEU A 82 2.34 1.82 2.00
N VAL A 83 3.40 1.18 2.51
CA VAL A 83 4.36 1.83 3.43
C VAL A 83 4.98 3.06 2.78
N ARG A 84 5.48 2.93 1.56
CA ARG A 84 6.14 4.03 0.85
C ARG A 84 5.16 5.17 0.55
N ARG A 85 3.91 4.84 0.20
CA ARG A 85 2.85 5.83 -0.04
C ARG A 85 2.51 6.60 1.23
N ILE A 86 2.38 5.92 2.37
CA ILE A 86 2.14 6.55 3.68
C ILE A 86 3.34 7.42 4.07
N GLU A 87 4.56 6.93 3.89
CA GLU A 87 5.77 7.70 4.14
C GLU A 87 5.83 8.97 3.27
N ASP A 88 5.53 8.84 1.97
CA ASP A 88 5.59 9.95 1.02
C ASP A 88 4.56 11.06 1.30
N TYR A 89 3.41 10.71 1.86
CA TYR A 89 2.31 11.65 2.14
C TYR A 89 2.34 12.14 3.59
N VAL A 90 2.32 11.22 4.55
CA VAL A 90 2.06 11.53 5.95
C VAL A 90 3.34 12.03 6.63
N LEU A 91 4.50 11.44 6.32
CA LEU A 91 5.75 11.80 7.00
C LEU A 91 6.25 13.20 6.63
N LYS A 92 5.85 13.69 5.45
CA LYS A 92 6.13 15.06 4.99
C LYS A 92 5.22 16.10 5.65
N GLU A 93 4.01 15.70 6.05
CA GLU A 93 3.01 16.60 6.66
C GLU A 93 3.06 16.60 8.18
N THR A 94 3.52 15.51 8.80
CA THR A 94 3.75 15.46 10.24
C THR A 94 5.05 16.21 10.56
N GLU A 95 5.00 17.25 11.40
CA GLU A 95 6.20 17.89 11.94
C GLU A 95 6.59 17.35 13.32
N ASP A 96 5.59 16.89 14.08
CA ASP A 96 5.72 16.33 15.42
C ASP A 96 6.59 15.06 15.41
N LYS A 97 7.63 15.04 16.26
CA LYS A 97 8.60 13.95 16.33
C LYS A 97 8.00 12.67 16.91
N ASP A 98 7.12 12.77 17.89
CA ASP A 98 6.50 11.63 18.56
C ASP A 98 5.48 10.98 17.60
N GLN A 99 4.74 11.78 16.83
CA GLN A 99 3.85 11.27 15.78
C GLN A 99 4.62 10.62 14.62
N LYS A 100 5.79 11.16 14.22
CA LYS A 100 6.66 10.47 13.27
C LYS A 100 7.08 9.10 13.78
N GLU A 101 7.45 8.99 15.05
CA GLU A 101 7.86 7.72 15.64
C GLU A 101 6.70 6.71 15.73
N ALA A 102 5.51 7.18 16.12
CA ALA A 102 4.28 6.38 16.08
C ALA A 102 3.94 5.91 14.66
N LEU A 103 4.09 6.78 13.66
CA LEU A 103 3.90 6.44 12.25
C LEU A 103 4.92 5.41 11.76
N PHE A 104 6.19 5.51 12.16
CA PHE A 104 7.19 4.50 11.84
C PHE A 104 6.86 3.13 12.44
N ARG A 105 6.40 3.09 13.69
CA ARG A 105 5.92 1.84 14.32
C ARG A 105 4.72 1.27 13.58
N PHE A 106 3.73 2.11 13.28
CA PHE A 106 2.55 1.73 12.51
C PHE A 106 2.92 1.14 11.14
N MET A 107 3.80 1.80 10.38
CA MET A 107 4.26 1.32 9.07
C MET A 107 5.05 0.01 9.16
N ARG A 108 5.89 -0.15 10.19
CA ARG A 108 6.58 -1.42 10.45
C ARG A 108 5.60 -2.55 10.70
N ASP A 109 4.55 -2.29 11.48
CA ASP A 109 3.54 -3.31 11.80
C ASP A 109 2.79 -3.75 10.53
N ILE A 110 2.49 -2.82 9.59
CA ILE A 110 1.97 -3.18 8.26
C ILE A 110 2.93 -4.11 7.51
N ALA A 111 4.24 -3.84 7.58
CA ALA A 111 5.26 -4.61 6.89
C ALA A 111 5.45 -6.02 7.49
N THR A 112 5.18 -6.21 8.79
CA THR A 112 5.41 -7.47 9.52
C THR A 112 4.18 -8.33 9.76
N VAL A 113 2.95 -7.82 9.56
CA VAL A 113 1.75 -8.66 9.61
C VAL A 113 1.73 -9.58 8.37
N GLY A 114 2.13 -10.84 8.60
CA GLY A 114 2.22 -11.91 7.61
C GLY A 114 2.65 -13.23 8.24
#